data_AF-A0AAX6I511-F1
#
_entry.id   AF-A0AAX6I511-F1
#
_cell.length_a   1.000
_cell.length_b   1.000
_cell.length_c   1.000
_cell.angle_alpha   90.00
_cell.angle_beta   90.00
_cell.angle_gamma   90.00
#
_symmetry.space_group_name_H-M   'P 1'
#
loop_
_entity.id
_entity.type
_entity.pdbx_description
1 polymer ?
#
loop_
_entity_poly.entity_id
_entity_poly.type
_entity_poly.pdbx_seq_one_letter_code
_entity_poly.pdbx_strand_id
1 'polypeptide(L)'
;MALKVPPQQAAEIAIGSIGLGFDVAADVRLKYCKRESPDPCLIELDAGGGQAGETVHLPGGISVSGVPKSIKCDKGERTRFRSDVLSFQQMSEQFNQELSLSGKIPSGMFNNMFEFSNCWQKDAAHTKSLAFDGWFITLYTVALAKSQIVLRDHVKRAVPPSWDPAALARFIEQFGTHVVVGVKMGGKDVIYIRQQHSSNLQPAEVQKRLKDMADKRFLDVNGQYGVNSEEAYGKDKFDFKEQRLRFADSSPSSSYSTKEDIMRIFKRRGGNDHKDLSHMEWLNTVQSEPDVISMSFVPITSLLNGVPGSGFLSHAINYICVINHQLKNFISFWSFNYQDSGPQFSVTFPSALSGNSKVTCLYSSASWVQSFMSTPVWST
;
A
#
# COMPACT_ATOMS: atom_id res chain seq x y z
N MET A 1 -12.55 -0.38 5.03
CA MET A 1 -12.69 -0.91 6.41
C MET A 1 -11.67 -2.01 6.66
N ALA A 2 -11.09 -2.01 7.85
CA ALA A 2 -10.18 -3.05 8.35
C ALA A 2 -10.94 -4.36 8.61
N LEU A 3 -10.20 -5.47 8.67
CA LEU A 3 -10.76 -6.76 9.03
C LEU A 3 -10.87 -6.80 10.57
N LYS A 4 -12.07 -6.53 11.11
CA LYS A 4 -12.33 -6.58 12.56
C LYS A 4 -12.64 -8.02 12.97
N VAL A 5 -11.59 -8.81 13.24
CA VAL A 5 -11.68 -10.21 13.68
C VAL A 5 -10.88 -10.40 14.96
N PRO A 6 -11.20 -11.42 15.78
CA PRO A 6 -10.42 -11.74 16.97
C PRO A 6 -8.93 -12.02 16.65
N PRO A 7 -7.99 -11.77 17.57
CA PRO A 7 -6.55 -11.95 17.33
C PRO A 7 -6.16 -13.33 16.80
N GLN A 8 -6.80 -14.39 17.31
CA GLN A 8 -6.60 -15.78 16.86
C GLN A 8 -6.94 -15.92 15.37
N GLN A 9 -8.12 -15.45 14.97
CA GLN A 9 -8.57 -15.50 13.58
C GLN A 9 -7.72 -14.59 12.68
N ALA A 10 -7.27 -13.44 13.18
CA ALA A 10 -6.35 -12.56 12.45
C ALA A 10 -5.04 -13.28 12.11
N ALA A 11 -4.49 -14.06 13.06
CA ALA A 11 -3.28 -14.84 12.87
C ALA A 11 -3.45 -15.97 11.85
N GLU A 12 -4.56 -16.71 11.92
CA GLU A 12 -4.89 -17.75 10.93
C GLU A 12 -5.02 -17.17 9.52
N ILE A 13 -5.68 -16.02 9.38
CA ILE A 13 -5.86 -15.32 8.10
C ILE A 13 -4.53 -14.77 7.57
N ALA A 14 -3.65 -14.31 8.46
CA ALA A 14 -2.31 -13.82 8.13
C ALA A 14 -1.41 -14.97 7.64
N ILE A 15 -1.38 -16.10 8.35
CA ILE A 15 -0.63 -17.30 7.94
C ILE A 15 -1.17 -17.85 6.62
N GLY A 16 -2.49 -17.98 6.50
CA GLY A 16 -3.14 -18.43 5.27
C GLY A 16 -3.04 -17.43 4.10
N SER A 17 -2.46 -16.24 4.30
CA SER A 17 -2.23 -15.29 3.22
C SER A 17 -0.93 -15.51 2.45
N ILE A 18 0.02 -16.24 3.03
CA ILE A 18 1.30 -16.54 2.39
C ILE A 18 1.05 -17.43 1.16
N GLY A 19 1.64 -17.04 0.03
CA GLY A 19 1.47 -17.72 -1.24
C GLY A 19 0.22 -17.31 -2.01
N LEU A 20 -0.62 -16.40 -1.49
CA LEU A 20 -1.77 -15.88 -2.23
C LEU A 20 -1.38 -14.77 -3.20
N GLY A 21 -2.23 -14.60 -4.21
CA GLY A 21 -2.18 -13.47 -5.14
C GLY A 21 -2.53 -12.13 -4.50
N PHE A 22 -1.95 -11.04 -5.01
CA PHE A 22 -2.21 -9.67 -4.54
C PHE A 22 -2.00 -8.61 -5.64
N ASP A 23 -2.80 -7.56 -5.60
CA ASP A 23 -2.64 -6.37 -6.46
C ASP A 23 -1.96 -5.24 -5.70
N VAL A 24 -0.66 -5.01 -5.94
CA VAL A 24 0.14 -4.03 -5.18
C VAL A 24 -0.26 -2.57 -5.41
N ALA A 25 -1.11 -2.32 -6.41
CA ALA A 25 -1.76 -1.03 -6.62
C ALA A 25 -2.88 -0.75 -5.58
N ALA A 26 -3.33 -1.77 -4.83
CA ALA A 26 -4.25 -1.63 -3.72
C ALA A 26 -3.50 -1.36 -2.39
N ASP A 27 -4.21 -0.78 -1.42
CA ASP A 27 -3.71 -0.63 -0.05
C ASP A 27 -3.41 -2.01 0.57
N VAL A 28 -2.33 -2.17 1.33
CA VAL A 28 -2.01 -3.48 1.93
C VAL A 28 -3.02 -3.86 3.01
N ARG A 29 -3.92 -4.79 2.70
CA ARG A 29 -4.97 -5.33 3.58
C ARG A 29 -5.22 -6.80 3.27
N LEU A 30 -5.36 -7.64 4.28
CA LEU A 30 -5.55 -9.10 4.12
C LEU A 30 -6.80 -9.46 3.30
N LYS A 31 -7.83 -8.62 3.33
CA LYS A 31 -9.05 -8.80 2.54
C LYS A 31 -8.87 -8.64 1.03
N TYR A 32 -7.75 -8.08 0.57
CA TYR A 32 -7.45 -7.94 -0.86
C TYR A 32 -6.56 -9.06 -1.40
N CYS A 33 -6.17 -10.03 -0.56
CA CYS A 33 -5.56 -11.27 -1.03
C CYS A 33 -6.57 -12.03 -1.90
N LYS A 34 -6.11 -12.57 -3.03
CA LYS A 34 -6.93 -13.38 -3.94
C LYS A 34 -7.28 -14.71 -3.28
N ARG A 35 -8.55 -14.88 -2.89
CA ARG A 35 -9.07 -16.03 -2.12
C ARG A 35 -10.26 -16.73 -2.78
N GLU A 36 -10.73 -16.22 -3.92
CA GLU A 36 -11.97 -16.67 -4.59
C GLU A 36 -11.85 -18.06 -5.22
N SER A 37 -10.63 -18.57 -5.42
CA SER A 37 -10.36 -19.90 -6.01
C SER A 37 -10.48 -21.02 -4.97
N PRO A 38 -10.99 -22.21 -5.34
CA PRO A 38 -10.97 -23.41 -4.48
C PRO A 38 -9.55 -23.81 -4.03
N ASP A 39 -8.56 -23.55 -4.88
CA ASP A 39 -7.14 -23.63 -4.54
C ASP A 39 -6.51 -22.25 -4.76
N PRO A 40 -6.46 -21.39 -3.72
CA PRO A 40 -6.04 -20.01 -3.87
C PRO A 40 -4.52 -19.82 -3.75
N CYS A 41 -3.79 -20.84 -3.28
CA CYS A 41 -2.34 -20.77 -3.10
C CYS A 41 -1.64 -20.91 -4.45
N LEU A 42 -0.82 -19.91 -4.80
CA LEU A 42 -0.16 -19.83 -6.11
C LEU A 42 1.16 -20.58 -6.15
N ILE A 43 1.72 -20.91 -4.98
CA ILE A 43 3.05 -21.48 -4.84
C ILE A 43 2.99 -22.87 -4.22
N GLU A 44 4.02 -23.65 -4.49
CA GLU A 44 4.26 -24.91 -3.79
C GLU A 44 4.67 -24.58 -2.35
N LEU A 45 3.84 -25.04 -1.41
CA LEU A 45 4.16 -25.09 0.01
C LEU A 45 4.34 -26.57 0.34
N ASP A 46 5.21 -26.88 1.30
CA ASP A 46 5.45 -28.25 1.78
C ASP A 46 4.20 -28.80 2.47
N ALA A 47 3.19 -29.15 1.68
CA ALA A 47 1.89 -29.64 2.10
C ALA A 47 1.51 -30.77 1.14
N GLY A 48 2.17 -31.92 1.27
CA GLY A 48 2.04 -32.97 0.26
C GLY A 48 2.54 -34.36 0.66
N GLY A 49 2.46 -34.75 1.94
CA GLY A 49 2.89 -36.10 2.32
C GLY A 49 2.64 -36.48 3.77
N GLY A 50 1.41 -36.35 4.28
CA GLY A 50 1.00 -36.91 5.59
C GLY A 50 1.69 -36.36 6.84
N GLN A 51 2.66 -35.44 6.71
CA GLN A 51 3.25 -34.74 7.84
C GLN A 51 2.34 -33.58 8.23
N ALA A 52 1.77 -33.66 9.44
CA ALA A 52 1.04 -32.55 10.03
C ALA A 52 1.95 -31.31 10.07
N GLY A 53 1.46 -30.18 9.56
CA GLY A 53 2.15 -28.90 9.70
C GLY A 53 2.39 -28.57 11.18
N GLU A 54 3.34 -27.68 11.44
CA GLU A 54 3.77 -27.37 12.80
C GLU A 54 2.75 -26.46 13.50
N THR A 55 2.70 -26.57 14.84
CA THR A 55 1.97 -25.60 15.66
C THR A 55 2.90 -24.45 15.98
N VAL A 56 2.47 -23.25 15.58
CA VAL A 56 3.20 -22.00 15.84
C VAL A 56 2.52 -21.26 16.99
N HIS A 57 3.33 -20.80 17.94
CA HIS A 57 2.89 -19.98 19.06
C HIS A 57 3.27 -18.51 18.80
N LEU A 58 2.27 -17.63 18.85
CA LEU A 58 2.42 -16.19 18.63
C LEU A 58 2.14 -15.42 19.93
N PRO A 59 2.60 -14.16 20.05
CA PRO A 59 2.31 -13.32 21.21
C PRO A 59 0.81 -13.18 21.49
N GLY A 60 0.45 -13.10 22.78
CA GLY A 60 -0.96 -13.03 23.21
C GLY A 60 -1.64 -14.38 23.40
N GLY A 61 -0.88 -15.47 23.53
CA GLY A 61 -1.42 -16.82 23.76
C GLY A 61 -2.03 -17.48 22.52
N ILE A 62 -1.79 -16.91 21.34
CA ILE A 62 -2.30 -17.41 20.05
C ILE A 62 -1.51 -18.65 19.66
N SER A 63 -2.21 -19.70 19.24
CA SER A 63 -1.61 -20.94 18.73
C SER A 63 -2.31 -21.34 17.45
N VAL A 64 -1.54 -21.49 16.36
CA VAL A 64 -2.06 -21.88 15.04
C VAL A 64 -1.41 -23.21 14.65
N SER A 65 -2.23 -24.24 14.41
CA SER A 65 -1.78 -25.57 14.01
C SER A 65 -1.76 -25.73 12.49
N GLY A 66 -1.01 -26.72 12.00
CA GLY A 66 -1.00 -27.07 10.58
C GLY A 66 -0.24 -26.06 9.71
N VAL A 67 0.67 -25.27 10.29
CA VAL A 67 1.46 -24.29 9.54
C VAL A 67 2.54 -25.02 8.72
N PRO A 68 2.63 -24.81 7.40
CA PRO A 68 3.71 -25.36 6.59
C PRO A 68 5.09 -24.96 7.12
N LYS A 69 6.05 -25.88 7.12
CA LYS A 69 7.43 -25.66 7.61
C LYS A 69 8.17 -24.54 6.87
N SER A 70 7.76 -24.28 5.63
CA SER A 70 8.27 -23.18 4.82
C SER A 70 7.80 -21.81 5.32
N ILE A 71 6.81 -21.73 6.21
CA ILE A 71 6.36 -20.47 6.81
C ILE A 71 6.98 -20.32 8.19
N LYS A 72 7.72 -19.23 8.37
CA LYS A 72 8.33 -18.83 9.64
C LYS A 72 7.52 -17.73 10.28
N CYS A 73 7.43 -17.78 11.61
CA CYS A 73 6.83 -16.73 12.41
C CYS A 73 7.82 -16.21 13.42
N ASP A 74 8.10 -14.92 13.35
CA ASP A 74 9.04 -14.24 14.23
C ASP A 74 8.29 -13.29 15.17
N LYS A 75 8.81 -13.12 16.37
CA LYS A 75 8.33 -12.09 17.30
C LYS A 75 8.58 -10.71 16.67
N GLY A 76 7.60 -9.82 16.83
CA GLY A 76 7.73 -8.47 16.34
C GLY A 76 8.49 -7.56 17.30
N GLU A 77 8.61 -6.31 16.89
CA GLU A 77 9.26 -5.24 17.63
C GLU A 77 8.40 -3.98 17.61
N ARG A 78 8.73 -3.07 18.52
CA ARG A 78 8.15 -1.74 18.62
C ARG A 78 9.21 -0.71 18.26
N THR A 79 9.00 0.02 17.17
CA THR A 79 9.98 0.97 16.64
C THR A 79 9.30 2.28 16.24
N ARG A 80 9.93 3.41 16.57
CA ARG A 80 9.54 4.73 16.06
C ARG A 80 10.38 5.03 14.84
N PHE A 81 9.74 5.31 13.72
CA PHE A 81 10.40 5.71 12.49
C PHE A 81 10.11 7.17 12.20
N ARG A 82 11.16 7.87 11.76
CA ARG A 82 11.11 9.24 11.28
C ARG A 82 11.82 9.29 9.94
N SER A 83 11.14 9.78 8.92
CA SER A 83 11.75 10.01 7.62
C SER A 83 12.46 11.36 7.58
N ASP A 84 13.35 11.50 6.60
CA ASP A 84 13.74 12.80 6.09
C ASP A 84 12.59 13.43 5.28
N VAL A 85 12.78 14.68 4.87
CA VAL A 85 11.90 15.38 3.92
C VAL A 85 12.32 14.99 2.51
N LEU A 86 11.56 14.12 1.88
CA LEU A 86 11.90 13.51 0.60
C LEU A 86 11.00 14.01 -0.54
N SER A 87 11.49 13.93 -1.77
CA SER A 87 10.65 14.09 -2.95
C SER A 87 9.59 12.98 -3.04
N PHE A 88 8.55 13.19 -3.86
CA PHE A 88 7.53 12.18 -4.14
C PHE A 88 8.15 10.84 -4.58
N GLN A 89 9.12 10.89 -5.50
CA GLN A 89 9.74 9.69 -6.06
C GLN A 89 10.56 8.94 -5.01
N GLN A 90 11.41 9.65 -4.24
CA GLN A 90 12.23 9.03 -3.19
C GLN A 90 11.37 8.37 -2.10
N MET A 91 10.30 9.04 -1.66
CA MET A 91 9.39 8.48 -0.67
C MET A 91 8.62 7.26 -1.23
N SER A 92 8.19 7.32 -2.49
CA SER A 92 7.56 6.19 -3.16
C SER A 92 8.48 4.97 -3.25
N GLU A 93 9.75 5.19 -3.63
CA GLU A 93 10.77 4.14 -3.68
C GLU A 93 11.04 3.56 -2.28
N GLN A 94 11.10 4.40 -1.23
CA GLN A 94 11.23 3.94 0.15
C GLN A 94 10.09 3.02 0.57
N PHE A 95 8.83 3.38 0.27
CA PHE A 95 7.67 2.55 0.54
C PHE A 95 7.70 1.23 -0.25
N ASN A 96 8.14 1.26 -1.51
CA ASN A 96 8.26 0.06 -2.32
C ASN A 96 9.31 -0.91 -1.74
N GLN A 97 10.46 -0.40 -1.31
CA GLN A 97 11.50 -1.21 -0.66
C GLN A 97 10.98 -1.88 0.61
N GLU A 98 10.19 -1.18 1.44
CA GLU A 98 9.55 -1.77 2.62
C GLU A 98 8.66 -2.97 2.25
N LEU A 99 8.02 -2.91 1.08
CA LEU A 99 7.16 -3.97 0.54
C LEU A 99 7.91 -5.05 -0.25
N SER A 100 9.25 -5.02 -0.29
CA SER A 100 10.10 -5.87 -1.14
C SER A 100 9.81 -5.72 -2.65
N LEU A 101 9.30 -4.55 -3.05
CA LEU A 101 9.07 -4.19 -4.44
C LEU A 101 10.27 -3.43 -5.01
N SER A 102 10.52 -3.62 -6.30
CA SER A 102 11.49 -2.83 -7.05
C SER A 102 10.78 -1.79 -7.91
N GLY A 103 11.48 -0.71 -8.24
CA GLY A 103 11.01 0.31 -9.16
C GLY A 103 10.31 1.51 -8.53
N LYS A 104 9.84 2.41 -9.41
CA LYS A 104 9.45 3.79 -9.08
C LYS A 104 7.94 4.01 -9.03
N ILE A 105 7.16 3.01 -9.44
CA ILE A 105 5.70 3.12 -9.50
C ILE A 105 5.15 3.10 -8.08
N PRO A 106 4.34 4.08 -7.66
CA PRO A 106 3.84 4.11 -6.29
C PRO A 106 2.89 2.97 -5.97
N SER A 107 3.15 2.29 -4.85
CA SER A 107 2.26 1.26 -4.32
C SER A 107 0.94 1.85 -3.81
N GLY A 108 -0.10 1.01 -3.74
CA GLY A 108 -1.38 1.43 -3.17
C GLY A 108 -1.28 1.77 -1.67
N MET A 109 -0.33 1.18 -0.95
CA MET A 109 -0.02 1.56 0.43
C MET A 109 0.49 3.01 0.52
N PHE A 110 1.47 3.37 -0.31
CA PHE A 110 1.96 4.75 -0.38
C PHE A 110 0.83 5.73 -0.69
N ASN A 111 0.03 5.42 -1.72
CA ASN A 111 -1.11 6.27 -2.10
C ASN A 111 -2.11 6.42 -0.96
N ASN A 112 -2.43 5.34 -0.24
CA ASN A 112 -3.37 5.38 0.87
C ASN A 112 -2.82 6.12 2.11
N MET A 113 -1.54 5.97 2.44
CA MET A 113 -0.93 6.66 3.59
C MET A 113 -0.88 8.17 3.40
N PHE A 114 -0.55 8.62 2.17
CA PHE A 114 -0.51 10.02 1.82
C PHE A 114 -1.83 10.55 1.22
N GLU A 115 -2.89 9.76 1.12
CA GLU A 115 -4.18 10.19 0.54
C GLU A 115 -4.05 10.74 -0.91
N PHE A 116 -3.24 10.07 -1.72
CA PHE A 116 -3.19 10.28 -3.17
C PHE A 116 -4.31 9.49 -3.86
N SER A 117 -4.96 10.11 -4.83
CA SER A 117 -6.12 9.56 -5.53
C SER A 117 -6.12 9.79 -7.04
N ASN A 118 -5.18 10.58 -7.57
CA ASN A 118 -5.09 10.88 -9.00
C ASN A 118 -4.17 9.88 -9.71
N CYS A 119 -3.90 10.08 -11.01
CA CYS A 119 -2.75 9.43 -11.60
C CYS A 119 -1.46 9.95 -10.94
N TRP A 120 -0.51 9.05 -10.70
CA TRP A 120 0.65 9.36 -9.88
C TRP A 120 1.51 10.50 -10.45
N GLN A 121 1.52 10.71 -11.77
CA GLN A 121 2.24 11.82 -12.40
C GLN A 121 1.67 13.18 -11.97
N LYS A 122 0.34 13.30 -11.87
CA LYS A 122 -0.29 14.54 -11.39
C LYS A 122 -0.01 14.74 -9.90
N ASP A 123 -0.17 13.68 -9.11
CA ASP A 123 0.10 13.72 -7.68
C ASP A 123 1.56 14.10 -7.38
N ALA A 124 2.51 13.57 -8.16
CA ALA A 124 3.91 13.96 -8.12
C ALA A 124 4.12 15.43 -8.51
N ALA A 125 3.52 15.89 -9.60
CA ALA A 125 3.67 17.27 -10.09
C ALA A 125 3.12 18.33 -9.11
N HIS A 126 2.19 17.97 -8.22
CA HIS A 126 1.65 18.87 -7.20
C HIS A 126 2.34 18.74 -5.83
N THR A 127 3.26 17.79 -5.66
CA THR A 127 3.90 17.47 -4.38
C THR A 127 5.36 17.91 -4.36
N LYS A 128 5.67 18.93 -3.55
CA LYS A 128 7.04 19.40 -3.32
C LYS A 128 7.85 18.39 -2.52
N SER A 129 7.31 17.96 -1.38
CA SER A 129 7.98 17.03 -0.49
C SER A 129 7.00 16.26 0.41
N LEU A 130 7.47 15.14 0.92
CA LEU A 130 6.77 14.21 1.80
C LEU A 130 7.64 13.89 3.01
N ALA A 131 7.01 13.71 4.17
CA ALA A 131 7.69 13.26 5.38
C ALA A 131 6.70 12.52 6.30
N PHE A 132 7.21 11.67 7.18
CA PHE A 132 6.41 11.02 8.22
C PHE A 132 7.19 10.75 9.51
N ASP A 133 6.47 10.71 10.63
CA ASP A 133 6.97 10.30 11.95
C ASP A 133 5.87 9.50 12.65
N GLY A 134 6.20 8.31 13.15
CA GLY A 134 5.22 7.47 13.81
C GLY A 134 5.77 6.22 14.46
N TRP A 135 4.91 5.59 15.25
CA TRP A 135 5.17 4.31 15.91
C TRP A 135 4.65 3.15 15.07
N PHE A 136 5.46 2.11 14.98
CA PHE A 136 5.17 0.86 14.30
C PHE A 136 5.35 -0.26 15.32
N ILE A 137 4.24 -0.89 15.68
CA ILE A 137 4.13 -1.95 16.68
C ILE A 137 3.89 -3.24 15.92
N THR A 138 4.95 -3.98 15.62
CA THR A 138 4.83 -5.33 15.08
C THR A 138 4.66 -6.28 16.26
N LEU A 139 3.56 -7.02 16.32
CA LEU A 139 3.38 -8.08 17.32
C LEU A 139 4.09 -9.35 16.86
N TYR A 140 3.90 -9.71 15.60
CA TYR A 140 4.57 -10.84 14.97
C TYR A 140 4.69 -10.62 13.46
N THR A 141 5.68 -11.27 12.87
CA THR A 141 5.87 -11.35 11.43
C THR A 141 5.62 -12.78 10.99
N VAL A 142 4.90 -12.97 9.89
CA VAL A 142 4.77 -14.26 9.21
C VAL A 142 5.45 -14.11 7.86
N ALA A 143 6.40 -14.97 7.54
CA ALA A 143 7.14 -14.88 6.28
C ALA A 143 7.49 -16.26 5.74
N LEU A 144 7.51 -16.38 4.42
CA LEU A 144 8.09 -17.55 3.77
C LEU A 144 9.59 -17.59 4.06
N ALA A 145 10.10 -18.75 4.46
CA ALA A 145 11.52 -19.01 4.58
C ALA A 145 12.20 -18.72 3.24
N LYS A 146 13.42 -18.19 3.27
CA LYS A 146 14.20 -17.94 2.04
C LYS A 146 14.55 -19.28 1.37
N SER A 147 13.66 -19.75 0.50
CA SER A 147 13.79 -20.93 -0.36
C SER A 147 13.39 -20.55 -1.79
N GLN A 148 13.65 -21.44 -2.75
CA GLN A 148 13.19 -21.23 -4.11
C GLN A 148 11.66 -21.30 -4.14
N ILE A 149 11.03 -20.19 -4.51
CA ILE A 149 9.58 -20.10 -4.68
C ILE A 149 9.23 -20.71 -6.04
N VAL A 150 8.37 -21.74 -6.04
CA VAL A 150 7.91 -22.39 -7.26
C VAL A 150 6.41 -22.12 -7.42
N LEU A 151 6.01 -21.57 -8.57
CA LEU A 151 4.60 -21.44 -8.92
C LEU A 151 4.00 -22.80 -9.23
N ARG A 152 2.75 -23.02 -8.81
CA ARG A 152 1.97 -24.22 -9.16
C ARG A 152 1.66 -24.24 -10.66
N ASP A 153 1.55 -25.44 -11.21
CA ASP A 153 1.36 -25.63 -12.66
C ASP A 153 0.03 -25.11 -13.20
N HIS A 154 -1.01 -25.03 -12.38
CA HIS A 154 -2.28 -24.44 -12.81
C HIS A 154 -2.13 -22.94 -13.11
N VAL A 155 -1.28 -22.22 -12.35
CA VAL A 155 -1.00 -20.79 -12.56
C VAL A 155 -0.20 -20.61 -13.85
N LYS A 156 0.85 -21.42 -14.05
CA LYS A 156 1.69 -21.38 -15.27
C LYS A 156 0.87 -21.62 -16.54
N ARG A 157 -0.04 -22.61 -16.51
CA ARG A 157 -0.92 -22.94 -17.65
C ARG A 157 -1.97 -21.87 -17.94
N ALA A 158 -2.31 -21.03 -16.98
CA ALA A 158 -3.29 -19.96 -17.16
C ALA A 158 -2.70 -18.71 -17.86
N VAL A 159 -1.38 -18.64 -18.04
CA VAL A 159 -0.73 -17.50 -18.72
C VAL A 159 -1.15 -17.47 -20.20
N PRO A 160 -1.75 -16.36 -20.67
CA PRO A 160 -2.13 -16.24 -22.07
C PRO A 160 -0.90 -16.32 -23.00
N PRO A 161 -0.92 -17.16 -24.06
CA PRO A 161 0.25 -17.36 -24.93
C PRO A 161 0.49 -16.21 -25.89
N SER A 162 -0.44 -15.26 -26.01
CA SER A 162 -0.37 -14.10 -26.91
C SER A 162 -0.92 -12.84 -26.22
N TRP A 163 -0.73 -11.68 -26.85
CA TRP A 163 -1.31 -10.43 -26.37
C TRP A 163 -2.83 -10.39 -26.58
N ASP A 164 -3.58 -10.84 -25.58
CA ASP A 164 -5.03 -10.67 -25.46
C ASP A 164 -5.33 -9.87 -24.18
N PRO A 165 -5.69 -8.58 -24.29
CA PRO A 165 -5.99 -7.73 -23.14
C PRO A 165 -7.05 -8.30 -22.19
N ALA A 166 -8.08 -8.97 -22.72
CA ALA A 166 -9.16 -9.51 -21.90
C ALA A 166 -8.69 -10.75 -21.13
N ALA A 167 -7.92 -11.65 -21.77
CA ALA A 167 -7.33 -12.79 -21.08
C ALA A 167 -6.28 -12.39 -20.03
N LEU A 168 -5.46 -11.39 -20.34
CA LEU A 168 -4.46 -10.85 -19.41
C LEU A 168 -5.12 -10.18 -18.21
N ALA A 169 -6.21 -9.42 -18.43
CA ALA A 169 -6.98 -8.83 -17.35
C ALA A 169 -7.60 -9.91 -16.44
N ARG A 170 -8.21 -10.96 -17.02
CA ARG A 170 -8.75 -12.10 -16.25
C ARG A 170 -7.67 -12.81 -15.44
N PHE A 171 -6.47 -13.02 -16.00
CA PHE A 171 -5.35 -13.60 -15.26
C PHE A 171 -5.00 -12.75 -14.03
N ILE A 172 -4.87 -11.42 -14.20
CA ILE A 172 -4.52 -10.50 -13.11
C ILE A 172 -5.66 -10.43 -12.08
N GLU A 173 -6.91 -10.44 -12.53
CA GLU A 173 -8.07 -10.46 -11.63
C GLU A 173 -8.06 -11.72 -10.75
N GLN A 174 -7.75 -12.88 -11.33
CA GLN A 174 -7.73 -14.17 -10.66
C GLN A 174 -6.51 -14.38 -9.75
N PHE A 175 -5.29 -14.13 -10.25
CA PHE A 175 -4.04 -14.46 -9.57
C PHE A 175 -3.33 -13.24 -8.97
N GLY A 176 -3.77 -12.03 -9.31
CA GLY A 176 -3.09 -10.80 -8.90
C GLY A 176 -1.81 -10.54 -9.66
N THR A 177 -1.20 -9.39 -9.36
CA THR A 177 0.09 -8.97 -9.93
C THR A 177 1.31 -9.57 -9.21
N HIS A 178 1.18 -9.89 -7.93
CA HIS A 178 2.27 -10.32 -7.04
C HIS A 178 1.80 -11.45 -6.12
N VAL A 179 2.76 -12.21 -5.60
CA VAL A 179 2.55 -13.23 -4.57
C VAL A 179 2.93 -12.66 -3.21
N VAL A 180 2.09 -12.85 -2.19
CA VAL A 180 2.40 -12.51 -0.80
C VAL A 180 3.43 -13.49 -0.25
N VAL A 181 4.58 -12.98 0.21
CA VAL A 181 5.64 -13.79 0.82
C VAL A 181 5.93 -13.41 2.27
N GLY A 182 5.33 -12.33 2.76
CA GLY A 182 5.41 -11.96 4.17
C GLY A 182 4.35 -10.96 4.58
N VAL A 183 4.00 -10.96 5.87
CA VAL A 183 3.06 -10.03 6.50
C VAL A 183 3.55 -9.66 7.90
N LYS A 184 3.41 -8.39 8.26
CA LYS A 184 3.65 -7.89 9.62
C LYS A 184 2.32 -7.52 10.26
N MET A 185 2.00 -8.15 11.38
CA MET A 185 0.74 -7.96 12.09
C MET A 185 0.96 -7.13 13.36
N GLY A 186 0.06 -6.19 13.62
CA GLY A 186 0.10 -5.37 14.82
C GLY A 186 -0.61 -4.03 14.62
N GLY A 187 0.04 -2.92 14.94
CA GLY A 187 -0.53 -1.58 14.82
C GLY A 187 0.49 -0.52 14.46
N LYS A 188 0.06 0.56 13.81
CA LYS A 188 0.86 1.77 13.60
C LYS A 188 0.05 3.04 13.80
N ASP A 189 0.68 4.06 14.36
CA ASP A 189 0.13 5.40 14.57
C ASP A 189 1.13 6.41 14.01
N VAL A 190 0.82 6.98 12.85
CA VAL A 190 1.77 7.74 12.04
C VAL A 190 1.17 9.05 11.58
N ILE A 191 1.99 10.11 11.65
CA ILE A 191 1.70 11.43 11.10
C ILE A 191 2.45 11.54 9.78
N TYR A 192 1.72 11.81 8.71
CA TYR A 192 2.26 12.09 7.38
C TYR A 192 2.07 13.58 7.04
N ILE A 193 3.07 14.15 6.39
CA ILE A 193 3.04 15.49 5.83
C ILE A 193 3.12 15.42 4.31
N ARG A 194 2.25 16.18 3.64
CA ARG A 194 2.39 16.53 2.24
C ARG A 194 2.60 18.03 2.11
N GLN A 195 3.73 18.41 1.54
CA GLN A 195 4.01 19.79 1.16
C GLN A 195 3.73 19.98 -0.32
N GLN A 196 2.91 20.97 -0.68
CA GLN A 196 2.66 21.32 -2.08
C GLN A 196 3.75 22.26 -2.63
N HIS A 197 3.88 22.33 -3.96
CA HIS A 197 4.87 23.20 -4.62
C HIS A 197 4.67 24.70 -4.37
N SER A 198 3.45 25.13 -4.06
CA SER A 198 3.16 26.51 -3.67
C SER A 198 3.68 26.87 -2.27
N SER A 199 4.03 25.88 -1.44
CA SER A 199 4.56 26.11 -0.10
C SER A 199 5.97 26.72 -0.15
N ASN A 200 6.14 27.86 0.51
CA ASN A 200 7.44 28.54 0.65
C ASN A 200 8.34 27.93 1.75
N LEU A 201 7.84 26.95 2.49
CA LEU A 201 8.56 26.38 3.62
C LEU A 201 9.78 25.58 3.16
N GLN A 202 10.86 25.71 3.93
CA GLN A 202 12.09 24.97 3.71
C GLN A 202 12.02 23.59 4.36
N PRO A 203 12.78 22.59 3.85
CA PRO A 203 12.78 21.22 4.41
C PRO A 203 13.00 21.18 5.93
N ALA A 204 13.91 22.00 6.47
CA ALA A 204 14.17 22.06 7.91
C ALA A 204 12.94 22.52 8.72
N GLU A 205 12.14 23.43 8.18
CA GLU A 205 10.92 23.92 8.85
C GLU A 205 9.78 22.90 8.77
N VAL A 206 9.70 22.14 7.67
CA VAL A 206 8.78 21.00 7.54
C VAL A 206 9.14 19.91 8.56
N GLN A 207 10.43 19.57 8.65
CA GLN A 207 10.93 18.58 9.59
C GLN A 207 10.68 19.00 11.05
N LYS A 208 10.91 20.28 11.37
CA LYS A 208 10.62 20.83 12.70
C LYS A 208 9.13 20.72 13.03
N ARG A 209 8.23 21.13 12.11
CA ARG A 209 6.78 21.01 12.31
C ARG A 209 6.34 19.57 12.53
N LEU A 210 6.87 18.62 11.74
CA LEU A 210 6.58 17.20 11.92
C LEU A 210 7.01 16.70 13.30
N LYS A 211 8.24 17.06 13.70
CA LYS A 211 8.78 16.70 15.01
C LYS A 211 7.91 17.26 16.14
N ASP A 212 7.56 18.54 16.11
CA ASP A 212 6.76 19.17 17.16
C ASP A 212 5.37 18.51 17.29
N MET A 213 4.75 18.13 16.16
CA MET A 213 3.48 17.39 16.17
C MET A 213 3.63 15.98 16.72
N ALA A 214 4.67 15.27 16.29
CA ALA A 214 4.93 13.89 16.70
C ALA A 214 5.29 13.83 18.19
N ASP A 215 6.15 14.73 18.65
CA ASP A 215 6.54 14.81 20.05
C ASP A 215 5.30 15.08 20.91
N LYS A 216 4.45 16.07 20.56
CA LYS A 216 3.15 16.30 21.22
C LYS A 216 2.22 15.08 21.23
N ARG A 217 2.11 14.36 20.12
CA ARG A 217 1.24 13.18 19.99
C ARG A 217 1.75 11.98 20.79
N PHE A 218 3.06 11.86 20.95
CA PHE A 218 3.73 10.69 21.53
C PHE A 218 4.41 10.98 22.88
N LEU A 219 4.16 12.15 23.50
CA LEU A 219 4.78 12.59 24.77
C LEU A 219 4.75 11.51 25.85
N ASP A 220 3.61 10.83 26.02
CA ASP A 220 3.41 9.85 27.09
C ASP A 220 4.24 8.56 26.92
N VAL A 221 4.75 8.27 25.71
CA VAL A 221 5.62 7.10 25.49
C VAL A 221 7.01 7.33 26.05
N ASN A 222 7.53 8.55 25.89
CA ASN A 222 8.91 8.88 26.23
C ASN A 222 9.13 8.91 27.76
N GLY A 223 8.06 9.10 28.55
CA GLY A 223 8.10 9.14 30.01
C GLY A 223 8.33 7.79 30.71
N GLN A 224 8.18 6.66 30.02
CA GLN A 224 8.45 5.33 30.62
C GLN A 224 9.93 4.90 30.58
N TYR A 225 10.81 5.68 29.93
CA TYR A 225 12.25 5.42 29.86
C TYR A 225 13.12 6.57 30.39
N GLY A 226 12.53 7.57 31.04
CA GLY A 226 13.25 8.73 31.59
C GLY A 226 12.88 8.94 33.05
N VAL A 227 13.89 8.92 33.91
CA VAL A 227 13.82 9.27 35.33
C VAL A 227 13.06 10.59 35.54
N ASN A 228 12.24 10.62 36.59
CA ASN A 228 11.59 11.77 37.21
C ASN A 228 12.23 13.13 36.88
N SER A 229 11.41 14.04 36.35
CA SER A 229 11.46 15.44 36.77
C SER A 229 10.06 16.03 36.72
N GLU A 230 9.47 16.21 37.90
CA GLU A 230 8.38 17.15 38.11
C GLU A 230 8.82 18.58 37.74
N GLU A 231 7.82 19.44 37.56
CA GLU A 231 7.90 20.91 37.40
C GLU A 231 8.03 21.46 35.97
N ALA A 232 6.88 21.80 35.38
CA ALA A 232 6.58 23.17 34.92
C ALA A 232 5.14 23.28 34.41
N TYR A 233 4.19 23.45 35.33
CA TYR A 233 2.86 23.95 35.00
C TYR A 233 2.94 25.48 34.82
N GLY A 234 2.57 25.99 33.63
CA GLY A 234 2.28 27.42 33.48
C GLY A 234 2.27 27.95 32.05
N LYS A 235 1.11 28.47 31.65
CA LYS A 235 0.80 29.30 30.46
C LYS A 235 0.80 28.62 29.09
N ASP A 236 -0.39 28.17 28.69
CA ASP A 236 -1.11 28.81 27.57
C ASP A 236 -2.54 28.27 27.49
N LYS A 237 -3.46 29.01 28.12
CA LYS A 237 -4.90 28.70 28.20
C LYS A 237 -5.73 29.43 27.14
N PHE A 238 -5.11 29.96 26.07
CA PHE A 238 -5.78 30.87 25.13
C PHE A 238 -6.09 30.30 23.73
N ASP A 239 -5.66 29.09 23.36
CA ASP A 239 -5.98 28.51 22.05
C ASP A 239 -7.01 27.35 22.08
N PHE A 240 -7.45 26.93 23.26
CA PHE A 240 -8.30 25.73 23.41
C PHE A 240 -9.77 25.93 23.00
N LYS A 241 -10.23 27.18 22.79
CA LYS A 241 -11.64 27.49 22.52
C LYS A 241 -11.99 27.65 21.04
N GLU A 242 -11.03 27.98 20.16
CA GLU A 242 -11.32 28.18 18.75
C GLU A 242 -11.36 26.87 17.94
N GLN A 243 -10.73 25.80 18.45
CA GLN A 243 -10.73 24.47 17.82
C GLN A 243 -12.00 23.64 18.04
N ARG A 244 -12.93 24.05 18.91
CA ARG A 244 -14.07 23.21 19.33
C ARG A 244 -15.35 23.39 18.51
N LEU A 245 -15.40 24.33 17.56
CA LEU A 245 -16.64 24.70 16.86
C LEU A 245 -16.70 24.33 15.36
N ARG A 246 -15.77 23.52 14.82
CA ARG A 246 -15.84 23.07 13.41
C ARG A 246 -15.58 21.59 13.17
N PHE A 247 -16.04 20.73 14.08
CA PHE A 247 -16.09 19.28 13.85
C PHE A 247 -17.53 18.80 13.72
N ALA A 248 -18.26 19.36 12.76
CA ALA A 248 -19.45 18.76 12.20
C ALA A 248 -19.32 18.89 10.69
N ASP A 249 -18.84 17.81 10.06
CA ASP A 249 -19.33 17.24 8.79
C ASP A 249 -18.26 16.32 8.13
N SER A 250 -18.56 15.02 8.12
CA SER A 250 -18.13 13.94 7.19
C SER A 250 -16.67 13.81 6.65
N SER A 251 -16.00 12.70 7.04
CA SER A 251 -14.80 12.02 6.45
C SER A 251 -13.38 12.68 6.55
N PRO A 252 -12.28 11.91 6.30
CA PRO A 252 -11.26 11.52 7.29
C PRO A 252 -10.31 12.64 7.77
N SER A 253 -9.65 12.40 8.90
CA SER A 253 -8.85 13.31 9.75
C SER A 253 -7.61 13.97 9.09
N SER A 254 -7.80 14.69 7.99
CA SER A 254 -6.80 15.61 7.42
C SER A 254 -7.09 17.03 7.91
N SER A 255 -6.05 17.74 8.35
CA SER A 255 -6.14 19.19 8.54
C SER A 255 -5.27 19.87 7.50
N TYR A 256 -5.90 20.74 6.70
CA TYR A 256 -5.21 21.56 5.71
C TYR A 256 -4.89 22.92 6.32
N SER A 257 -3.61 23.28 6.38
CA SER A 257 -3.21 24.64 6.76
C SER A 257 -3.14 25.50 5.50
N THR A 258 -4.20 26.25 5.22
CA THR A 258 -4.30 27.13 4.03
C THR A 258 -3.23 28.21 3.98
N LYS A 259 -2.57 28.53 5.10
CA LYS A 259 -1.51 29.54 5.16
C LYS A 259 -0.13 29.00 4.74
N GLU A 260 0.05 27.68 4.72
CA GLU A 260 1.38 27.06 4.56
C GLU A 260 1.46 26.02 3.43
N ASP A 261 0.33 25.70 2.78
CA ASP A 261 0.18 24.66 1.76
C ASP A 261 0.79 23.31 2.18
N ILE A 262 0.58 22.99 3.45
CA ILE A 262 0.91 21.71 4.08
C ILE A 262 -0.38 21.01 4.49
N MET A 263 -0.51 19.76 4.04
CA MET A 263 -1.53 18.84 4.51
C MET A 263 -0.94 17.91 5.57
N ARG A 264 -1.64 17.79 6.68
CA ARG A 264 -1.28 16.93 7.82
C ARG A 264 -2.27 15.78 7.88
N ILE A 265 -1.75 14.56 7.83
CA ILE A 265 -2.55 13.35 7.71
C ILE A 265 -2.21 12.44 8.88
N PHE A 266 -3.22 12.09 9.68
CA PHE A 266 -3.06 11.16 10.79
C PHE A 266 -3.63 9.82 10.38
N LYS A 267 -2.79 8.78 10.36
CA LYS A 267 -3.23 7.41 10.05
C LYS A 267 -2.91 6.48 11.19
N ARG A 268 -3.96 5.83 11.71
CA ARG A 268 -3.85 4.62 12.51
C ARG A 268 -4.19 3.41 11.65
N ARG A 269 -3.52 2.30 11.93
CA ARG A 269 -3.88 0.97 11.44
C ARG A 269 -3.60 -0.05 12.53
N GLY A 270 -4.52 -0.99 12.75
CA GLY A 270 -4.46 -1.88 13.91
C GLY A 270 -4.70 -1.11 15.21
N GLY A 271 -5.19 -1.82 16.22
CA GLY A 271 -5.80 -1.21 17.39
C GLY A 271 -7.10 -0.49 17.05
N ASN A 272 -7.72 0.07 18.08
CA ASN A 272 -8.96 0.80 17.98
C ASN A 272 -8.75 2.14 17.26
N ASP A 273 -9.50 2.37 16.18
CA ASP A 273 -9.37 3.53 15.31
C ASP A 273 -10.19 4.76 15.75
N HIS A 274 -10.75 4.77 16.96
CA HIS A 274 -11.41 5.95 17.52
C HIS A 274 -10.45 7.15 17.57
N LYS A 275 -10.92 8.27 17.03
CA LYS A 275 -10.12 9.49 16.82
C LYS A 275 -9.66 10.14 18.12
N ASP A 276 -10.45 9.99 19.18
CA ASP A 276 -10.23 10.67 20.45
C ASP A 276 -9.28 9.91 21.38
N LEU A 277 -8.88 8.68 21.03
CA LEU A 277 -7.94 7.90 21.84
C LEU A 277 -6.55 8.53 21.79
N SER A 278 -5.95 8.73 22.96
CA SER A 278 -4.52 9.02 23.09
C SER A 278 -3.67 7.90 22.47
N HIS A 279 -2.39 8.17 22.24
CA HIS A 279 -1.49 7.15 21.73
C HIS A 279 -1.33 5.97 22.70
N MET A 280 -1.30 6.23 24.01
CA MET A 280 -1.22 5.17 25.05
C MET A 280 -2.45 4.28 25.07
N GLU A 281 -3.64 4.87 25.05
CA GLU A 281 -4.89 4.09 25.01
C GLU A 281 -4.97 3.26 23.74
N TRP A 282 -4.61 3.84 22.59
CA TRP A 282 -4.52 3.11 21.33
C TRP A 282 -3.53 1.95 21.41
N LEU A 283 -2.32 2.16 21.96
CA LEU A 283 -1.29 1.14 22.09
C LEU A 283 -1.79 -0.09 22.84
N ASN A 284 -2.57 0.10 23.91
CA ASN A 284 -3.15 -0.98 24.71
C ASN A 284 -4.18 -1.82 23.94
N THR A 285 -4.76 -1.28 22.86
CA THR A 285 -5.72 -1.99 22.00
C THR A 285 -5.07 -2.78 20.86
N VAL A 286 -3.78 -2.55 20.56
CA VAL A 286 -3.10 -3.19 19.42
C VAL A 286 -3.07 -4.72 19.57
N GLN A 287 -2.90 -5.23 20.79
CA GLN A 287 -2.85 -6.68 21.05
C GLN A 287 -4.21 -7.35 20.83
N SER A 288 -5.32 -6.67 21.12
CA SER A 288 -6.69 -7.20 20.98
C SER A 288 -7.28 -6.99 19.59
N GLU A 289 -6.81 -6.00 18.84
CA GLU A 289 -7.30 -5.66 17.51
C GLU A 289 -6.16 -5.49 16.48
N PRO A 290 -5.28 -6.49 16.27
CA PRO A 290 -4.17 -6.35 15.33
C PRO A 290 -4.65 -6.29 13.87
N ASP A 291 -3.97 -5.50 13.04
CA ASP A 291 -4.18 -5.43 11.59
C ASP A 291 -2.81 -5.53 10.87
N VAL A 292 -2.84 -5.75 9.55
CA VAL A 292 -1.64 -5.85 8.73
C VAL A 292 -1.01 -4.47 8.49
N ILE A 293 0.13 -4.22 9.12
CA ILE A 293 0.81 -2.93 9.03
C ILE A 293 1.76 -2.83 7.83
N SER A 294 2.26 -3.96 7.35
CA SER A 294 3.14 -4.10 6.19
C SER A 294 3.03 -5.51 5.58
N MET A 295 3.37 -5.65 4.30
CA MET A 295 3.40 -6.92 3.56
C MET A 295 4.67 -6.98 2.71
N SER A 296 5.10 -8.17 2.32
CA SER A 296 6.23 -8.37 1.40
C SER A 296 5.78 -9.21 0.22
N PHE A 297 6.27 -8.86 -0.97
CA PHE A 297 5.78 -9.41 -2.22
C PHE A 297 6.89 -9.88 -3.15
N VAL A 298 6.54 -10.81 -4.04
CA VAL A 298 7.35 -11.20 -5.19
C VAL A 298 6.50 -11.04 -6.46
N PRO A 299 6.98 -10.36 -7.53
CA PRO A 299 6.25 -10.25 -8.78
C PRO A 299 5.95 -11.63 -9.36
N ILE A 300 4.69 -11.91 -9.73
CA ILE A 300 4.32 -13.23 -10.26
C ILE A 300 5.11 -13.58 -11.53
N THR A 301 5.44 -12.56 -12.32
CA THR A 301 6.23 -12.66 -13.56
C THR A 301 7.66 -13.11 -13.32
N SER A 302 8.25 -12.81 -12.16
CA SER A 302 9.59 -13.27 -11.80
C SER A 302 9.66 -14.79 -11.59
N LEU A 303 8.50 -15.43 -11.39
CA LEU A 303 8.37 -16.87 -11.16
C LEU A 303 7.92 -17.65 -12.41
N LEU A 304 7.77 -16.97 -13.57
CA LEU A 304 7.28 -17.54 -14.83
C LEU A 304 8.40 -17.78 -15.86
N ASN A 305 9.64 -17.95 -15.42
CA ASN A 305 10.76 -18.23 -16.31
C ASN A 305 10.48 -19.49 -17.16
N GLY A 306 10.66 -19.35 -18.48
CA GLY A 306 10.41 -20.43 -19.45
C GLY A 306 8.93 -20.65 -19.81
N VAL A 307 7.99 -19.88 -19.24
CA VAL A 307 6.56 -19.98 -19.58
C VAL A 307 6.25 -19.08 -20.80
N PRO A 308 5.69 -19.63 -21.90
CA PRO A 308 5.25 -18.84 -23.05
C PRO A 308 4.24 -17.76 -22.65
N GLY A 309 4.37 -16.56 -23.22
CA GLY A 309 3.46 -15.43 -22.95
C GLY A 309 3.75 -14.63 -21.68
N SER A 310 4.73 -15.04 -20.85
CA SER A 310 5.17 -14.31 -19.66
C SER A 310 5.60 -12.86 -19.94
N GLY A 311 6.15 -12.58 -21.12
CA GLY A 311 6.48 -11.22 -21.57
C GLY A 311 5.24 -10.34 -21.75
N PHE A 312 4.16 -10.87 -22.33
CA PHE A 312 2.89 -10.14 -22.49
C PHE A 312 2.28 -9.82 -21.13
N LEU A 313 2.29 -10.78 -20.20
CA LEU A 313 1.82 -10.56 -18.83
C LEU A 313 2.65 -9.49 -18.11
N SER A 314 3.97 -9.53 -18.24
CA SER A 314 4.86 -8.51 -17.66
C SER A 314 4.55 -7.11 -18.17
N HIS A 315 4.32 -6.98 -19.48
CA HIS A 315 3.93 -5.71 -20.07
C HIS A 315 2.56 -5.24 -19.59
N ALA A 316 1.56 -6.13 -19.52
CA ALA A 316 0.23 -5.81 -19.03
C ALA A 316 0.21 -5.38 -17.56
N ILE A 317 0.93 -6.08 -16.68
CA ILE A 317 1.05 -5.72 -15.25
C ILE A 317 1.69 -4.34 -15.11
N ASN A 318 2.77 -4.05 -15.85
CA ASN A 318 3.40 -2.73 -15.81
C ASN A 318 2.44 -1.62 -16.25
N TYR A 319 1.70 -1.83 -17.34
CA TYR A 319 0.69 -0.89 -17.82
C TYR A 319 -0.39 -0.61 -16.76
N ILE A 320 -0.90 -1.68 -16.15
CA ILE A 320 -1.90 -1.66 -15.07
C ILE A 320 -1.34 -0.99 -13.79
N CYS A 321 -0.08 -1.18 -13.43
CA CYS A 321 0.49 -0.51 -12.26
C CYS A 321 0.68 1.00 -12.49
N VAL A 322 1.00 1.43 -13.71
CA VAL A 322 1.10 2.86 -14.08
C VAL A 322 -0.27 3.52 -14.09
N ILE A 323 -1.29 2.82 -14.59
CA ILE A 323 -2.65 3.32 -14.68
C ILE A 323 -3.37 2.98 -13.38
N ASN A 324 -3.41 3.93 -12.44
CA ASN A 324 -4.08 3.80 -11.13
C ASN A 324 -5.41 3.03 -11.24
N HIS A 325 -5.74 2.20 -10.22
CA HIS A 325 -6.95 1.39 -10.13
C HIS A 325 -8.26 2.09 -10.56
N GLN A 326 -8.39 3.39 -10.29
CA GLN A 326 -9.57 4.18 -10.72
C GLN A 326 -9.71 4.24 -12.25
N LEU A 327 -8.60 4.29 -12.97
CA LEU A 327 -8.57 4.28 -14.44
C LEU A 327 -8.68 2.86 -15.01
N LYS A 328 -8.32 1.81 -14.26
CA LYS A 328 -8.53 0.41 -14.68
C LYS A 328 -10.00 0.08 -14.82
N ASN A 329 -10.84 0.52 -13.87
CA ASN A 329 -12.29 0.35 -13.98
C ASN A 329 -12.84 1.02 -15.24
N PHE A 330 -12.26 2.16 -15.63
CA PHE A 330 -12.59 2.83 -16.88
C PHE A 330 -12.18 1.98 -18.09
N ILE A 331 -10.93 1.49 -18.15
CA ILE A 331 -10.45 0.69 -19.29
C ILE A 331 -11.16 -0.68 -19.39
N SER A 332 -11.40 -1.35 -18.28
CA SER A 332 -12.16 -2.60 -18.23
C SER A 332 -13.62 -2.39 -18.65
N PHE A 333 -14.25 -1.29 -18.22
CA PHE A 333 -15.58 -0.91 -18.68
C PHE A 333 -15.62 -0.71 -20.21
N TRP A 334 -14.62 -0.05 -20.79
CA TRP A 334 -14.56 0.17 -22.24
C TRP A 334 -14.19 -1.08 -23.04
N SER A 335 -13.31 -1.94 -22.51
CA SER A 335 -12.91 -3.19 -23.16
C SER A 335 -14.03 -4.24 -23.15
N PHE A 336 -14.93 -4.18 -22.15
CA PHE A 336 -16.07 -5.09 -22.03
C PHE A 336 -17.30 -4.61 -22.82
N ASN A 337 -17.53 -3.30 -22.91
CA ASN A 337 -18.74 -2.75 -23.55
C ASN A 337 -18.61 -2.48 -25.06
N TYR A 338 -17.40 -2.48 -25.63
CA TYR A 338 -17.19 -2.21 -27.05
C TYR A 338 -16.32 -3.29 -27.71
N GLN A 339 -16.90 -4.47 -27.88
CA GLN A 339 -16.45 -5.46 -28.85
C GLN A 339 -17.20 -5.37 -30.19
N ASP A 340 -18.20 -4.48 -30.32
CA ASP A 340 -18.91 -4.24 -31.58
C ASP A 340 -18.85 -2.76 -32.01
N SER A 341 -18.83 -2.57 -33.33
CA SER A 341 -18.49 -1.39 -34.12
C SER A 341 -19.00 0.01 -33.68
N GLY A 342 -18.06 0.98 -33.51
CA GLY A 342 -18.24 2.45 -33.66
C GLY A 342 -19.06 3.19 -32.58
N PRO A 343 -19.02 4.54 -32.44
CA PRO A 343 -18.43 5.57 -33.32
C PRO A 343 -17.14 6.23 -32.78
N GLN A 344 -16.52 7.12 -33.58
CA GLN A 344 -15.29 7.84 -33.21
C GLN A 344 -15.52 8.83 -32.06
N PHE A 345 -14.59 8.88 -31.12
CA PHE A 345 -14.60 9.87 -30.04
C PHE A 345 -13.25 10.57 -29.90
N SER A 346 -13.29 11.83 -29.48
CA SER A 346 -12.11 12.64 -29.20
C SER A 346 -11.75 12.58 -27.72
N VAL A 347 -10.55 12.11 -27.39
CA VAL A 347 -10.00 12.19 -26.03
C VAL A 347 -8.82 13.15 -26.04
N THR A 348 -8.86 14.16 -25.19
CA THR A 348 -7.77 15.15 -25.07
C THR A 348 -6.87 14.77 -23.91
N PHE A 349 -5.60 14.49 -24.20
CA PHE A 349 -4.58 14.26 -23.17
C PHE A 349 -3.69 15.50 -22.99
N PRO A 350 -3.23 15.80 -21.77
CA PRO A 350 -2.13 16.74 -21.58
C PRO A 350 -0.85 16.09 -22.14
N SER A 351 -0.23 16.73 -23.13
CA SER A 351 1.08 16.31 -23.64
C SER A 351 2.14 16.47 -22.54
N ALA A 352 2.97 15.45 -22.32
CA ALA A 352 4.15 15.52 -21.46
C ALA A 352 5.32 16.32 -22.08
N LEU A 353 5.17 16.76 -23.34
CA LEU A 353 6.15 17.56 -24.06
C LEU A 353 5.48 18.89 -24.50
N SER A 354 5.92 20.00 -23.91
CA SER A 354 5.43 21.39 -24.07
C SER A 354 4.18 21.76 -23.25
N GLY A 355 4.39 22.69 -22.31
CA GLY A 355 3.43 23.15 -21.31
C GLY A 355 2.29 24.05 -21.82
N ASN A 356 1.72 23.78 -23.00
CA ASN A 356 0.43 24.36 -23.41
C ASN A 356 -0.27 23.64 -24.57
N SER A 357 0.21 22.46 -24.99
CA SER A 357 -0.35 21.76 -26.15
C SER A 357 -1.37 20.69 -25.73
N LYS A 358 -2.66 20.94 -26.03
CA LYS A 358 -3.72 19.92 -25.98
C LYS A 358 -3.63 19.05 -27.23
N VAL A 359 -3.36 17.76 -27.07
CA VAL A 359 -3.41 16.81 -28.19
C VAL A 359 -4.84 16.26 -28.25
N THR A 360 -5.61 16.76 -29.22
CA THR A 360 -6.92 16.21 -29.57
C THR A 360 -6.73 15.20 -30.68
N CYS A 361 -6.98 13.94 -30.40
CA CYS A 361 -6.94 12.91 -31.42
C CYS A 361 -8.31 12.26 -31.62
N LEU A 362 -8.67 12.05 -32.88
CA LEU A 362 -9.88 11.38 -33.33
C LEU A 362 -9.54 9.90 -33.54
N TYR A 363 -10.28 8.99 -32.90
CA TYR A 363 -9.93 7.57 -32.93
C TYR A 363 -11.11 6.65 -33.24
N SER A 364 -10.88 5.68 -34.13
CA SER A 364 -11.71 4.46 -34.26
C SER A 364 -11.06 3.31 -33.45
N SER A 365 -11.86 2.33 -33.04
CA SER A 365 -11.49 1.26 -32.11
C SER A 365 -10.26 0.42 -32.51
N ALA A 366 -9.87 0.40 -33.78
CA ALA A 366 -8.67 -0.30 -34.25
C ALA A 366 -7.36 0.50 -34.10
N SER A 367 -7.42 1.82 -33.95
CA SER A 367 -6.25 2.72 -33.95
C SER A 367 -5.59 2.89 -32.58
N TRP A 368 -6.29 2.56 -31.49
CA TRP A 368 -5.81 2.70 -30.11
C TRP A 368 -4.52 1.92 -29.85
N VAL A 369 -4.41 0.73 -30.44
CA VAL A 369 -3.36 -0.25 -30.16
C VAL A 369 -2.09 0.07 -30.97
N GLN A 370 -2.20 0.57 -32.20
CA GLN A 370 -1.04 0.86 -33.05
C GLN A 370 -0.38 2.23 -32.80
N SER A 371 -1.15 3.29 -32.52
CA SER A 371 -0.55 4.63 -32.41
C SER A 371 0.26 4.84 -31.13
N PHE A 372 -0.08 4.14 -30.04
CA PHE A 372 0.70 4.17 -28.79
C PHE A 372 1.90 3.22 -28.83
N MET A 373 1.82 2.13 -29.62
CA MET A 373 2.93 1.20 -29.89
C MET A 373 4.06 1.81 -30.73
N SER A 374 3.81 2.96 -31.37
CA SER A 374 4.79 3.60 -32.28
C SER A 374 5.65 4.67 -31.59
N THR A 375 5.30 5.09 -30.37
CA THR A 375 6.08 6.07 -29.61
C THR A 375 7.13 5.38 -28.74
N PRO A 376 8.43 5.54 -29.03
CA PRO A 376 9.49 5.01 -28.19
C PRO A 376 9.61 5.92 -26.97
N VAL A 377 8.89 5.59 -25.90
CA VAL A 377 9.21 6.16 -24.59
C VAL A 377 10.11 5.14 -23.91
N TRP A 378 11.28 5.60 -23.46
CA TRP A 378 12.40 4.87 -22.86
C TRP A 378 13.51 4.42 -23.82
N SER A 379 14.38 5.39 -24.17
CA SER A 379 15.83 5.14 -24.21
C SER A 379 16.47 5.94 -23.08
N THR A 380 17.37 5.28 -22.34
CA THR A 380 18.12 5.66 -21.12
C THR A 380 17.37 5.83 -19.80
#